data_AF-A0A543KIL4-F1
#
_entry.id   AF-A0A543KIL4-F1
#
_cell.length_a   1.000
_cell.length_b   1.000
_cell.length_c   1.000
_cell.angle_alpha   90.00
_cell.angle_beta   90.00
_cell.angle_gamma   90.00
#
_symmetry.space_group_name_H-M   'P 1'
#
loop_
_entity.id
_entity.type
_entity.pdbx_description
1 polymer ?
#
loop_
_entity_poly.entity_id
_entity_poly.type
_entity_poly.pdbx_seq_one_letter_code
_entity_poly.pdbx_strand_id
1 'polypeptide(L)'
;MSFRPQRSIAMKGWSGILKLLTVVALGILIAMVAYLLYLMNNTLDFSSFNDSAHNEARAAFLASLEGPSCLTRDSIIAAAQASDFLTREVDDLFSWCHRPTGLHGWIGVEIEPVRFMSNRDENTEFFGFDQSGCSVPWHYASGEGTTCP
;
A
#
# COMPACT_ATOMS: atom_id res chain seq x y z
N MET A 1 -37.61 30.50 72.37
CA MET A 1 -37.43 29.67 71.15
C MET A 1 -35.96 29.73 70.77
N SER A 2 -35.22 28.62 70.89
CA SER A 2 -33.79 28.53 70.56
C SER A 2 -33.67 27.69 69.28
N PHE A 3 -33.29 28.32 68.17
CA PHE A 3 -32.96 27.63 66.92
C PHE A 3 -31.53 27.10 67.04
N ARG A 4 -31.36 25.77 67.03
CA ARG A 4 -30.04 25.14 66.84
C ARG A 4 -29.78 24.99 65.35
N PRO A 5 -28.61 25.39 64.83
CA PRO A 5 -28.28 25.20 63.43
C PRO A 5 -27.96 23.72 63.16
N GLN A 6 -28.54 23.18 62.09
CA GLN A 6 -28.17 21.88 61.52
C GLN A 6 -26.68 21.92 61.12
N ARG A 7 -25.87 21.08 61.75
CA ARG A 7 -24.50 20.82 61.31
C ARG A 7 -24.56 20.14 59.94
N SER A 8 -24.09 20.83 58.90
CA SER A 8 -23.78 20.20 57.62
C SER A 8 -22.63 19.21 57.84
N ILE A 9 -22.92 17.92 57.67
CA ILE A 9 -21.91 16.88 57.67
C ILE A 9 -21.16 17.05 56.35
N ALA A 10 -20.00 17.69 56.45
CA ALA A 10 -19.15 18.09 55.34
C ALA A 10 -18.88 16.91 54.38
N MET A 11 -19.05 17.19 53.09
CA MET A 11 -18.77 16.37 51.92
C MET A 11 -17.25 16.08 51.75
N LYS A 12 -16.58 15.57 52.78
CA LYS A 12 -15.12 15.31 52.74
C LYS A 12 -14.79 13.91 52.23
N GLY A 13 -15.68 12.93 52.43
CA GLY A 13 -15.52 11.56 51.92
C GLY A 13 -15.80 11.41 50.42
N TRP A 14 -16.60 12.31 49.83
CA TRP A 14 -17.04 12.21 48.44
C TRP A 14 -15.91 12.45 47.43
N SER A 15 -14.98 13.35 47.76
CA SER A 15 -13.81 13.64 46.89
C SER A 15 -12.85 12.44 46.80
N GLY A 16 -12.68 11.67 47.88
CA GLY A 16 -11.83 10.47 47.88
C GLY A 16 -12.43 9.35 47.04
N ILE A 17 -13.75 9.15 47.16
CA ILE A 17 -14.49 8.15 46.38
C ILE A 17 -14.47 8.51 44.88
N LEU A 18 -14.67 9.78 44.53
CA LEU A 18 -14.60 10.21 43.12
C LEU A 18 -13.22 9.95 42.51
N LYS A 19 -12.14 10.28 43.23
CA LYS A 19 -10.76 10.05 42.76
C LYS A 19 -10.49 8.56 42.55
N LEU A 20 -10.95 7.70 43.46
CA LEU A 20 -10.81 6.27 43.33
C LEU A 20 -11.54 5.74 42.10
N LEU A 21 -12.78 6.18 41.86
CA LEU A 21 -13.57 5.80 40.69
C LEU A 21 -12.90 6.22 39.38
N THR A 22 -12.34 7.43 39.32
CA THR A 22 -11.62 7.89 38.13
C THR A 22 -10.39 7.05 37.85
N VAL A 23 -9.61 6.69 38.88
CA VAL A 23 -8.41 5.85 38.71
C VAL A 23 -8.79 4.44 38.24
N VAL A 24 -9.85 3.86 38.80
CA VAL A 24 -10.35 2.55 38.38
C VAL A 24 -10.85 2.59 36.94
N ALA A 25 -11.63 3.63 36.57
CA ALA A 25 -12.11 3.81 35.21
C ALA A 25 -10.97 3.96 34.19
N LEU A 26 -9.92 4.72 34.55
CA LEU A 26 -8.73 4.87 33.70
C LEU A 26 -7.99 3.54 33.55
N GLY A 27 -7.86 2.76 34.63
CA GLY A 27 -7.24 1.43 34.59
C GLY A 27 -8.00 0.45 33.68
N ILE A 28 -9.34 0.47 33.74
CA ILE A 28 -10.20 -0.34 32.85
C ILE A 28 -10.02 0.11 31.40
N LEU A 29 -9.98 1.41 31.13
CA LEU A 29 -9.77 1.93 29.78
C LEU A 29 -8.42 1.49 29.21
N ILE A 30 -7.35 1.58 30.00
CA ILE A 30 -6.01 1.15 29.58
C ILE A 30 -6.00 -0.36 29.30
N ALA A 31 -6.63 -1.17 30.15
CA ALA A 31 -6.74 -2.61 29.95
C ALA A 31 -7.53 -2.96 28.67
N MET A 32 -8.63 -2.25 28.40
CA MET A 32 -9.39 -2.40 27.16
C MET A 32 -8.56 -2.04 25.92
N VAL A 33 -7.83 -0.92 25.95
CA VAL A 33 -6.98 -0.52 24.83
C VAL A 33 -5.87 -1.55 24.59
N ALA A 34 -5.21 -2.02 25.66
CA ALA A 34 -4.18 -3.04 25.55
C ALA A 34 -4.74 -4.36 24.99
N TYR A 35 -5.94 -4.76 25.41
CA TYR A 35 -6.62 -5.95 24.90
C TYR A 35 -7.00 -5.80 23.42
N LEU A 36 -7.51 -4.63 23.01
CA LEU A 36 -7.80 -4.34 21.60
C LEU A 36 -6.52 -4.39 20.74
N LEU A 37 -5.42 -3.79 21.21
CA LEU A 37 -4.13 -3.86 20.50
C LEU A 37 -3.60 -5.30 20.42
N TYR A 38 -3.76 -6.09 21.49
CA TYR A 38 -3.42 -7.51 21.48
C TYR A 38 -4.26 -8.29 20.46
N LEU A 39 -5.57 -8.04 20.40
CA LEU A 39 -6.43 -8.64 19.39
C LEU A 39 -6.01 -8.19 17.98
N MET A 40 -5.79 -6.90 17.75
CA MET A 40 -5.34 -6.40 16.45
C MET A 40 -4.04 -7.08 16.01
N ASN A 41 -3.04 -7.20 16.89
CA ASN A 41 -1.76 -7.82 16.53
C ASN A 41 -1.85 -9.34 16.26
N ASN A 42 -2.81 -10.04 16.86
CA ASN A 42 -2.92 -11.51 16.75
C ASN A 42 -4.06 -11.97 15.84
N THR A 43 -4.97 -11.08 15.43
CA THR A 43 -6.15 -11.43 14.62
C THR A 43 -6.29 -10.62 13.34
N LEU A 44 -5.77 -9.38 13.30
CA LEU A 44 -5.78 -8.57 12.09
C LEU A 44 -4.41 -8.67 11.44
N ASP A 45 -4.35 -9.41 10.34
CA ASP A 45 -3.17 -9.42 9.48
C ASP A 45 -3.14 -8.12 8.67
N PHE A 46 -2.31 -7.17 9.11
CA PHE A 46 -2.06 -5.93 8.37
C PHE A 46 -1.00 -6.09 7.26
N SER A 47 -0.53 -7.31 6.97
CA SER A 47 0.41 -7.56 5.87
C SER A 47 -0.13 -7.07 4.53
N SER A 48 -1.46 -7.09 4.34
CA SER A 48 -2.11 -6.54 3.14
C SER A 48 -1.98 -5.03 2.98
N PHE A 49 -1.61 -4.29 4.02
CA PHE A 49 -1.28 -2.85 3.93
C PHE A 49 0.20 -2.61 3.62
N ASN A 50 1.00 -3.67 3.63
CA ASN A 50 2.41 -3.60 3.30
C ASN A 50 2.59 -4.05 1.85
N ASP A 51 3.03 -3.12 1.00
CA ASP A 51 3.35 -3.40 -0.41
C ASP A 51 4.55 -4.34 -0.59
N SER A 52 5.11 -4.91 0.48
CA SER A 52 6.28 -5.80 0.42
C SER A 52 6.06 -6.98 -0.53
N ALA A 53 4.91 -7.65 -0.45
CA ALA A 53 4.62 -8.79 -1.30
C ALA A 53 4.56 -8.41 -2.80
N HIS A 54 3.94 -7.26 -3.10
CA HIS A 54 3.91 -6.73 -4.47
C HIS A 54 5.33 -6.36 -4.96
N ASN A 55 6.10 -5.66 -4.13
CA ASN A 55 7.47 -5.25 -4.48
C ASN A 55 8.39 -6.45 -4.69
N GLU A 56 8.26 -7.48 -3.84
CA GLU A 56 8.99 -8.75 -3.97
C GLU A 56 8.61 -9.50 -5.25
N ALA A 57 7.31 -9.59 -5.55
CA ALA A 57 6.82 -10.20 -6.78
C ALA A 57 7.33 -9.46 -8.03
N ARG A 58 7.27 -8.12 -8.01
CA ARG A 58 7.81 -7.26 -9.08
C ARG A 58 9.32 -7.47 -9.24
N ALA A 59 10.08 -7.48 -8.15
CA ALA A 59 11.52 -7.67 -8.19
C ALA A 59 11.90 -9.05 -8.74
N ALA A 60 11.20 -10.10 -8.30
CA ALA A 60 11.41 -11.47 -8.80
C ALA A 60 11.10 -11.58 -10.30
N PHE A 61 10.01 -10.93 -10.74
CA PHE A 61 9.67 -10.88 -12.16
C PHE A 61 10.74 -10.17 -12.99
N LEU A 62 11.19 -8.99 -12.57
CA LEU A 62 12.25 -8.27 -13.28
C LEU A 62 13.57 -9.06 -13.31
N ALA A 63 13.92 -9.73 -12.21
CA ALA A 63 15.09 -10.60 -12.16
C ALA A 63 14.97 -11.81 -13.11
N SER A 64 13.75 -12.33 -13.34
CA SER A 64 13.53 -13.41 -14.31
C SER A 64 13.78 -13.00 -15.76
N LEU A 65 13.75 -11.69 -16.04
CA LEU A 65 14.04 -11.10 -17.34
C LEU A 65 15.52 -10.76 -17.51
N GLU A 66 16.35 -10.88 -16.45
CA GLU A 66 17.78 -10.62 -16.56
C GLU A 66 18.48 -11.74 -17.35
N GLY A 67 19.31 -11.36 -18.35
CA GLY A 67 20.14 -12.31 -19.10
C GLY A 67 20.20 -12.03 -20.60
N PRO A 68 19.07 -11.88 -21.30
CA PRO A 68 19.06 -11.50 -22.71
C PRO A 68 19.59 -10.08 -22.92
N SER A 69 20.44 -9.87 -23.92
CA SER A 69 20.86 -8.51 -24.33
C SER A 69 19.72 -7.71 -24.96
N CYS A 70 18.69 -8.40 -25.47
CA CYS A 70 17.48 -7.83 -26.03
C CYS A 70 16.28 -8.58 -25.44
N LEU A 71 15.47 -7.87 -24.65
CA LEU A 71 14.21 -8.38 -24.11
C LEU A 71 13.10 -8.16 -25.14
N THR A 72 12.62 -9.23 -25.75
CA THR A 72 11.55 -9.16 -26.76
C THR A 72 10.17 -9.24 -26.11
N ARG A 73 9.13 -8.77 -26.83
CA ARG A 73 7.74 -8.90 -26.40
C ARG A 73 7.38 -10.33 -25.98
N ASP A 74 7.73 -11.32 -26.81
CA ASP A 74 7.41 -12.73 -26.54
C ASP A 74 8.11 -13.25 -25.27
N SER A 75 9.34 -12.80 -25.00
CA SER A 75 10.05 -13.20 -23.78
C SER A 75 9.39 -12.65 -22.51
N ILE A 76 8.90 -11.41 -22.56
CA ILE A 76 8.18 -10.77 -21.46
C ILE A 76 6.82 -11.46 -21.24
N ILE A 77 6.09 -11.78 -22.32
CA ILE A 77 4.82 -12.52 -22.22
C ILE A 77 5.05 -13.91 -21.60
N ALA A 78 6.08 -14.63 -22.05
CA ALA A 78 6.39 -15.96 -21.51
C ALA A 78 6.77 -15.90 -20.02
N ALA A 79 7.55 -14.91 -19.60
CA ALA A 79 7.90 -14.71 -18.19
C ALA A 79 6.67 -14.32 -17.34
N ALA A 80 5.79 -13.48 -17.88
CA ALA A 80 4.56 -13.09 -17.19
C ALA A 80 3.64 -14.30 -17.00
N GLN A 81 3.45 -15.12 -18.04
CA GLN A 81 2.70 -16.36 -17.96
C GLN A 81 3.30 -17.36 -16.97
N ALA A 82 4.63 -17.48 -16.91
CA ALA A 82 5.30 -18.34 -15.92
C ALA A 82 5.08 -17.87 -14.47
N SER A 83 4.74 -16.60 -14.28
CA SER A 83 4.42 -15.99 -12.98
C SER A 83 2.91 -15.85 -12.74
N ASP A 84 2.07 -16.41 -13.62
CA ASP A 84 0.61 -16.24 -13.64
C ASP A 84 0.13 -14.77 -13.69
N PHE A 85 0.95 -13.88 -14.27
CA PHE A 85 0.62 -12.47 -14.47
C PHE A 85 -0.11 -12.22 -15.78
N LEU A 86 -1.07 -11.30 -15.74
CA LEU A 86 -1.81 -10.88 -16.92
C LEU A 86 -0.98 -9.91 -17.76
N THR A 87 -1.13 -10.00 -19.07
CA THR A 87 -0.48 -9.09 -20.02
C THR A 87 -1.52 -8.39 -20.89
N ARG A 88 -1.24 -7.15 -21.28
CA ARG A 88 -2.09 -6.37 -22.18
C ARG A 88 -1.26 -5.55 -23.15
N GLU A 89 -1.70 -5.49 -24.40
CA GLU A 89 -1.18 -4.50 -25.35
C GLU A 89 -1.62 -3.11 -24.90
N VAL A 90 -0.75 -2.13 -25.12
CA VAL A 90 -1.03 -0.73 -24.79
C VAL A 90 -0.96 0.11 -26.05
N ASP A 91 -2.11 0.20 -26.71
CA ASP A 91 -2.24 0.86 -28.01
C ASP A 91 -2.27 2.39 -27.86
N ASP A 92 -2.97 2.88 -26.83
CA ASP A 92 -3.10 4.29 -26.48
C ASP A 92 -2.51 4.52 -25.09
N LEU A 93 -1.20 4.75 -25.02
CA LEU A 93 -0.58 5.14 -23.75
C LEU A 93 -1.03 6.54 -23.37
N PHE A 94 -1.76 6.62 -22.26
CA PHE A 94 -1.98 7.79 -21.41
C PHE A 94 -2.31 9.06 -22.19
N SER A 95 -3.59 9.39 -22.35
CA SER A 95 -4.08 10.63 -22.97
C SER A 95 -3.51 11.93 -22.39
N TRP A 96 -2.79 11.83 -21.27
CA TRP A 96 -2.16 12.89 -20.49
C TRP A 96 -0.62 12.83 -20.52
N CYS A 97 0.00 12.02 -21.40
CA CYS A 97 1.44 11.75 -21.40
C CYS A 97 2.15 11.92 -22.76
N HIS A 98 3.43 12.31 -22.73
CA HIS A 98 4.36 12.20 -23.86
C HIS A 98 5.05 10.84 -23.90
N ARG A 99 4.71 10.03 -24.91
CA ARG A 99 5.44 8.80 -25.25
C ARG A 99 6.91 9.12 -25.57
N PRO A 100 7.90 8.38 -25.00
CA PRO A 100 9.29 8.50 -25.40
C PRO A 100 9.44 8.37 -26.92
N THR A 101 10.14 9.33 -27.54
CA THR A 101 10.46 9.30 -28.97
C THR A 101 11.28 8.05 -29.30
N GLY A 102 10.88 7.33 -30.36
CA GLY A 102 11.63 6.17 -30.89
C GLY A 102 11.07 4.79 -30.50
N LEU A 103 10.05 4.72 -29.64
CA LEU A 103 9.40 3.45 -29.28
C LEU A 103 8.16 3.17 -30.15
N HIS A 104 8.01 1.93 -30.62
CA HIS A 104 7.01 1.51 -31.62
C HIS A 104 5.89 0.64 -31.07
N GLY A 105 6.06 0.04 -29.90
CA GLY A 105 4.99 -0.71 -29.23
C GLY A 105 5.22 -0.80 -27.71
N TRP A 106 4.17 -1.19 -27.00
CA TRP A 106 4.18 -1.30 -25.54
C TRP A 106 3.33 -2.46 -25.06
N ILE A 107 3.80 -3.10 -23.99
CA ILE A 107 3.05 -4.12 -23.26
C ILE A 107 3.04 -3.76 -21.77
N GLY A 108 1.90 -3.96 -21.13
CA GLY A 108 1.76 -3.88 -19.68
C GLY A 108 1.66 -5.28 -19.08
N VAL A 109 2.38 -5.52 -18.00
CA VAL A 109 2.31 -6.74 -17.18
C VAL A 109 1.73 -6.38 -15.82
N GLU A 110 0.57 -6.95 -15.47
CA GLU A 110 -0.09 -6.72 -14.19
C GLU A 110 0.53 -7.59 -13.11
N ILE A 111 1.20 -6.96 -12.16
CA ILE A 111 1.90 -7.64 -11.07
C ILE A 111 0.94 -7.89 -9.91
N GLU A 112 0.84 -9.16 -9.53
CA GLU A 112 0.10 -9.61 -8.36
C GLU A 112 1.06 -10.05 -7.23
N PRO A 113 0.71 -9.87 -5.96
CA PRO A 113 -0.53 -9.29 -5.47
C PRO A 113 -0.59 -7.76 -5.69
N VAL A 114 -1.78 -7.20 -5.96
CA VAL A 114 -1.97 -5.74 -6.05
C VAL A 114 -1.64 -5.01 -4.74
N ARG A 115 -1.12 -3.78 -4.85
CA ARG A 115 -0.90 -2.88 -3.71
C ARG A 115 -2.22 -2.46 -3.08
N PHE A 116 -2.20 -2.15 -1.79
CA PHE A 116 -3.39 -1.65 -1.10
C PHE A 116 -3.83 -0.28 -1.64
N MET A 117 -5.13 -0.11 -1.92
CA MET A 117 -5.70 1.15 -2.44
C MET A 117 -5.05 1.68 -3.72
N SER A 118 -4.54 0.80 -4.56
CA SER A 118 -3.95 1.16 -5.85
C SER A 118 -4.91 0.90 -7.01
N ASN A 119 -4.67 1.58 -8.13
CA ASN A 119 -5.35 1.31 -9.39
C ASN A 119 -4.56 0.30 -10.25
N ARG A 120 -5.18 -0.20 -11.32
CA ARG A 120 -4.57 -1.21 -12.19
C ARG A 120 -3.24 -0.75 -12.81
N ASP A 121 -3.15 0.51 -13.23
CA ASP A 121 -1.93 1.04 -13.87
C ASP A 121 -0.77 1.19 -12.88
N GLU A 122 -1.06 1.47 -11.61
CA GLU A 122 -0.06 1.49 -10.51
C GLU A 122 0.50 0.10 -10.17
N ASN A 123 -0.21 -0.96 -10.57
CA ASN A 123 0.25 -2.34 -10.44
C ASN A 123 0.80 -2.91 -11.75
N THR A 124 0.83 -2.13 -12.83
CA THR A 124 1.28 -2.59 -14.13
C THR A 124 2.74 -2.17 -14.34
N GLU A 125 3.61 -3.13 -14.66
CA GLU A 125 4.93 -2.85 -15.20
C GLU A 125 4.84 -2.72 -16.72
N PHE A 126 5.22 -1.56 -17.25
CA PHE A 126 5.18 -1.30 -18.69
C PHE A 126 6.54 -1.54 -19.34
N PHE A 127 6.54 -2.10 -20.54
CA PHE A 127 7.73 -2.31 -21.34
C PHE A 127 7.51 -1.71 -22.72
N GLY A 128 8.40 -0.78 -23.10
CA GLY A 128 8.40 -0.13 -24.40
C GLY A 128 9.46 -0.71 -25.32
N PHE A 129 9.10 -0.93 -26.60
CA PHE A 129 9.98 -1.56 -27.59
C PHE A 129 10.48 -0.59 -28.64
N ASP A 130 11.75 -0.70 -29.02
CA ASP A 130 12.35 0.02 -30.14
C ASP A 130 11.92 -0.55 -31.52
N GLN A 131 12.47 0.00 -32.60
CA GLN A 131 12.23 -0.50 -33.97
C GLN A 131 12.72 -1.93 -34.20
N SER A 132 13.69 -2.39 -33.39
CA SER A 132 14.25 -3.73 -33.46
C SER A 132 13.42 -4.75 -32.67
N GLY A 133 12.40 -4.30 -31.93
CA GLY A 133 11.58 -5.14 -31.06
C GLY A 133 12.21 -5.45 -29.70
N CYS A 134 13.26 -4.71 -29.31
CA CYS A 134 13.92 -4.85 -28.02
C CYS A 134 13.32 -3.87 -27.00
N SER A 135 13.05 -4.36 -25.80
CA SER A 135 12.63 -3.53 -24.69
C SER A 135 13.74 -2.58 -24.31
N VAL A 136 13.42 -1.29 -24.23
CA VAL A 136 14.37 -0.26 -23.84
C VAL A 136 14.13 0.09 -22.37
N PRO A 137 15.19 0.21 -21.55
CA PRO A 137 15.04 0.74 -20.20
C PRO A 137 14.42 2.14 -20.28
N TRP A 138 13.29 2.30 -19.61
CA TRP A 138 12.61 3.57 -19.49
C TRP A 138 12.20 3.74 -18.02
N HIS A 139 12.03 4.98 -17.62
CA HIS A 139 11.60 5.30 -16.27
C HIS A 139 10.49 6.34 -16.33
N TYR A 140 9.54 6.19 -15.41
CA TYR A 140 8.58 7.22 -15.13
C TYR A 140 9.30 8.47 -14.62
N ALA A 141 9.10 9.59 -15.30
CA ALA A 141 9.44 10.91 -14.79
C ALA A 141 8.20 11.81 -14.91
N SER A 142 8.06 12.80 -14.02
CA SER A 142 7.03 13.84 -14.10
C SER A 142 7.69 15.22 -14.26
N GLY A 143 7.43 15.93 -15.37
CA GLY A 143 8.03 17.24 -15.71
C GLY A 143 8.02 17.58 -17.21
N GLU A 144 8.59 18.73 -17.61
CA GLU A 144 8.81 19.01 -19.04
C GLU A 144 9.85 18.04 -19.63
N GLY A 145 9.52 17.38 -20.74
CA GLY A 145 10.37 16.37 -21.36
C GLY A 145 10.31 15.00 -20.69
N THR A 146 9.33 14.75 -19.81
CA THR A 146 9.23 13.47 -19.11
C THR A 146 8.39 12.42 -19.82
N THR A 147 8.89 11.19 -19.74
CA THR A 147 8.27 9.97 -20.23
C THR A 147 7.44 9.36 -19.10
N CYS A 148 6.13 9.33 -19.28
CA CYS A 148 5.18 8.65 -18.38
C CYS A 148 4.96 7.22 -18.89
N PRO A 149 4.15 6.38 -18.19
CA PRO A 149 4.33 4.94 -18.18
C PRO A 149 4.28 4.25 -19.54
#